data_AF-A0A4P0Y8M4-F1
#
_entry.id   AF-A0A4P0Y8M4-F1
#
_cell.length_a   1.000
_cell.length_b   1.000
_cell.length_c   1.000
_cell.angle_alpha   90.00
_cell.angle_beta   90.00
_cell.angle_gamma   90.00
#
_symmetry.space_group_name_H-M   'P 1'
#
loop_
_entity.id
_entity.type
_entity.pdbx_description
1 polymer ?
#
loop_
_entity_poly.entity_id
_entity_poly.type
_entity_poly.pdbx_seq_one_letter_code
_entity_poly.pdbx_strand_id
1 'polypeptide(L)'
;MGVSTGQSLVLKGSVTATAVVLNVYGLIQDAANSADNLKMHNSFYYNALYANHLEMMYFLIEPVIAGVPYLNPMIISDDELAELLIKLMR
;
A
#
# COMPACT_ATOMS: atom_id res chain seq x y z
N MET A 1 49.81 -31.07 -16.35
CA MET A 1 49.18 -31.25 -15.01
C MET A 1 49.19 -29.90 -14.31
N GLY A 2 48.02 -29.40 -13.91
CA GLY A 2 47.88 -28.12 -13.20
C GLY A 2 46.51 -27.50 -13.44
N VAL A 3 45.54 -27.97 -12.67
CA VAL A 3 44.12 -27.61 -12.73
C VAL A 3 43.93 -26.18 -12.19
N SER A 4 43.36 -25.27 -12.98
CA SER A 4 42.85 -23.99 -12.48
C SER A 4 41.33 -24.10 -12.35
N THR A 5 40.87 -24.45 -11.15
CA THR A 5 39.47 -24.33 -10.75
C THR A 5 39.38 -23.22 -9.72
N GLY A 6 39.19 -21.99 -10.19
CA GLY A 6 38.76 -20.87 -9.36
C GLY A 6 37.25 -20.97 -9.16
N GLN A 7 36.87 -21.36 -7.95
CA GLN A 7 35.52 -21.76 -7.58
C GLN A 7 34.57 -20.55 -7.55
N SER A 8 33.34 -20.83 -8.01
CA SER A 8 32.13 -20.03 -7.88
C SER A 8 32.06 -19.25 -6.56
N LEU A 9 31.86 -17.93 -6.67
CA LEU A 9 31.50 -17.08 -5.54
C LEU A 9 30.04 -17.38 -5.19
N VAL A 10 29.86 -18.41 -4.38
CA VAL A 10 28.55 -18.76 -3.83
C VAL A 10 28.20 -17.69 -2.80
N LEU A 11 27.40 -16.71 -3.20
CA LEU A 11 26.67 -15.80 -2.32
C LEU A 11 25.61 -16.61 -1.54
N LYS A 12 26.06 -17.39 -0.55
CA LYS A 12 25.23 -18.05 0.46
C LYS A 12 25.23 -17.19 1.72
N GLY A 13 24.37 -16.18 1.74
CA GLY A 13 24.22 -15.31 2.91
C GLY A 13 22.96 -14.46 2.85
N SER A 14 21.88 -14.97 3.45
CA SER A 14 20.70 -14.22 3.91
C SER A 14 20.02 -13.27 2.91
N VAL A 15 19.56 -13.79 1.77
CA VAL A 15 18.61 -13.06 0.89
C VAL A 15 17.21 -12.92 1.52
N THR A 16 16.90 -13.64 2.61
CA THR A 16 15.54 -13.70 3.17
C THR A 16 15.20 -12.54 4.12
N ALA A 17 16.13 -12.10 4.98
CA ALA A 17 15.83 -11.06 5.97
C ALA A 17 15.83 -9.64 5.39
N THR A 18 16.78 -9.32 4.49
CA THR A 18 16.83 -8.02 3.81
C THR A 18 15.66 -7.81 2.87
N ALA A 19 15.20 -8.85 2.17
CA ALA A 19 14.01 -8.77 1.33
C ALA A 19 12.75 -8.46 2.16
N VAL A 20 12.52 -9.14 3.29
CA VAL A 20 11.33 -8.92 4.13
C VAL A 20 11.29 -7.50 4.70
N VAL A 21 12.42 -6.97 5.17
CA VAL A 21 12.51 -5.59 5.70
C VAL A 21 12.23 -4.56 4.60
N LEU A 22 12.79 -4.72 3.40
CA LEU A 22 12.52 -3.83 2.26
C LEU A 22 11.04 -3.84 1.84
N ASN A 23 10.38 -5.00 1.90
CA ASN A 23 8.94 -5.09 1.60
C ASN A 23 8.08 -4.30 2.61
N VAL A 24 8.43 -4.31 3.90
CA VAL A 24 7.69 -3.55 4.91
C VAL A 24 7.91 -2.05 4.75
N TYR A 25 9.14 -1.59 4.46
CA TYR A 25 9.41 -0.18 4.19
C TYR A 25 8.68 0.33 2.94
N GLY A 26 8.54 -0.52 1.90
CA GLY A 26 7.74 -0.20 0.72
C GLY A 26 6.28 0.10 1.07
N LEU A 27 5.64 -0.75 1.89
CA LEU A 27 4.26 -0.53 2.33
C LEU A 27 4.08 0.75 3.16
N ILE A 28 5.06 1.09 3.99
CA ILE A 28 5.04 2.34 4.76
C ILE A 28 5.15 3.54 3.83
N GLN A 29 6.03 3.47 2.83
CA GLN A 29 6.21 4.54 1.85
C GLN A 29 4.98 4.71 0.97
N ASP A 30 4.34 3.63 0.53
CA ASP A 30 3.10 3.67 -0.23
C ASP A 30 1.97 4.30 0.59
N ALA A 31 1.83 3.92 1.87
CA ALA A 31 0.86 4.52 2.77
C ALA A 31 1.12 6.03 2.97
N ALA A 32 2.36 6.45 3.13
CA ALA A 32 2.71 7.87 3.26
C ALA A 32 2.39 8.67 2.00
N ASN A 33 2.73 8.14 0.82
CA ASN A 33 2.42 8.79 -0.46
C ASN A 33 0.90 8.90 -0.68
N SER A 34 0.16 7.84 -0.41
CA SER A 34 -1.31 7.86 -0.48
C SER A 34 -1.94 8.78 0.58
N ALA A 35 -1.29 8.95 1.74
CA ALA A 35 -1.73 9.91 2.76
C ALA A 35 -1.69 11.35 2.22
N ASP A 36 -0.60 11.72 1.55
CA ASP A 36 -0.45 13.05 0.95
C ASP A 36 -1.48 13.28 -0.17
N ASN A 37 -1.69 12.28 -1.03
CA ASN A 37 -2.72 12.33 -2.07
C ASN A 37 -4.14 12.51 -1.48
N LEU A 38 -4.50 11.70 -0.48
CA LEU A 38 -5.80 11.81 0.20
C LEU A 38 -5.95 13.16 0.90
N LYS A 39 -4.89 13.66 1.54
CA LYS A 39 -4.94 14.97 2.19
C LYS A 39 -5.22 16.11 1.20
N MET A 40 -4.66 16.04 -0.01
CA MET A 40 -4.86 17.06 -1.06
C MET A 40 -6.22 16.96 -1.73
N HIS A 41 -6.70 15.76 -2.04
CA HIS A 41 -7.88 15.57 -2.90
C HIS A 41 -9.13 15.14 -2.13
N ASN A 42 -8.99 14.45 -1.00
CA ASN A 42 -10.06 13.79 -0.26
C ASN A 42 -9.85 13.87 1.27
N SER A 43 -9.75 15.10 1.79
CA SER A 43 -9.37 15.37 3.19
C SER A 43 -10.28 14.72 4.24
N PHE A 44 -11.55 14.46 3.90
CA PHE A 44 -12.48 13.72 4.76
C PHE A 44 -11.94 12.32 5.11
N TYR A 45 -11.56 11.55 4.08
CA TYR A 45 -11.06 10.18 4.26
C TYR A 45 -9.70 10.16 4.95
N TYR A 46 -8.84 11.15 4.66
CA TYR A 46 -7.60 11.35 5.41
C TYR A 46 -7.86 11.49 6.90
N ASN A 47 -8.72 12.45 7.29
CA ASN A 47 -9.00 12.72 8.70
C ASN A 47 -9.69 11.53 9.39
N ALA A 48 -10.59 10.83 8.71
CA ALA A 48 -11.26 9.66 9.27
C ALA A 48 -10.28 8.53 9.61
N LEU A 49 -9.35 8.23 8.71
CA LEU A 49 -8.34 7.18 8.94
C LEU A 49 -7.32 7.62 10.00
N TYR A 50 -6.88 8.87 9.98
CA TYR A 50 -5.99 9.42 11.00
C TYR A 50 -6.60 9.36 12.40
N ALA A 51 -7.86 9.80 12.55
CA ALA A 51 -8.56 9.80 13.83
C ALA A 51 -8.78 8.39 14.42
N ASN A 52 -8.77 7.36 13.57
CA ASN A 52 -8.93 5.96 13.98
C ASN A 52 -7.59 5.18 14.02
N HIS A 53 -6.45 5.86 13.85
CA HIS A 53 -5.12 5.22 13.83
C HIS A 53 -4.96 4.15 12.74
N LEU A 54 -5.52 4.42 11.55
CA LEU A 54 -5.52 3.54 10.38
C LEU A 54 -4.65 4.10 9.24
N GLU A 55 -3.57 4.80 9.56
CA GLU A 55 -2.73 5.50 8.57
C GLU A 55 -2.09 4.53 7.57
N MET A 56 -1.75 3.31 7.99
CA MET A 56 -1.24 2.29 7.06
C MET A 56 -2.29 1.85 6.03
N MET A 57 -3.57 2.14 6.21
CA MET A 57 -4.62 1.80 5.23
C MET A 57 -4.74 2.83 4.11
N TYR A 58 -4.04 3.97 4.16
CA TYR A 58 -4.10 4.98 3.11
C TYR A 58 -3.81 4.39 1.72
N PHE A 59 -2.83 3.50 1.60
CA PHE A 59 -2.48 2.89 0.30
C PHE A 59 -3.59 1.99 -0.27
N LEU A 60 -4.44 1.41 0.58
CA LEU A 60 -5.57 0.58 0.15
C LEU A 60 -6.78 1.44 -0.25
N ILE A 61 -7.00 2.51 0.51
CA ILE A 61 -8.22 3.31 0.43
C ILE A 61 -8.14 4.37 -0.67
N GLU A 62 -6.97 5.00 -0.84
CA GLU A 62 -6.74 6.05 -1.85
C GLU A 62 -7.11 5.63 -3.29
N PRO A 63 -6.66 4.49 -3.84
CA PRO A 63 -6.95 4.13 -5.23
C PRO A 63 -8.44 3.83 -5.46
N VAL A 64 -9.14 3.33 -4.44
CA VAL A 64 -10.58 3.04 -4.53
C VAL A 64 -11.40 4.33 -4.56
N ILE A 65 -11.04 5.32 -3.74
CA ILE A 65 -11.72 6.63 -3.73
C ILE A 65 -11.37 7.44 -4.98
N ALA A 66 -10.11 7.41 -5.43
CA ALA A 66 -9.69 8.10 -6.64
C ALA A 66 -10.46 7.63 -7.88
N GLY A 67 -10.89 6.36 -7.90
CA GLY A 67 -11.75 5.80 -8.95
C GLY A 67 -13.20 6.27 -8.91
N VAL A 68 -13.64 6.95 -7.84
CA VAL A 68 -15.02 7.42 -7.67
C VAL A 68 -15.03 8.82 -7.03
N PRO A 69 -14.76 9.88 -7.83
CA PRO A 69 -14.47 11.24 -7.35
C PRO A 69 -15.60 11.95 -6.60
N TYR A 70 -16.79 11.34 -6.49
CA TYR A 70 -17.96 11.88 -5.80
C TYR A 70 -18.49 10.96 -4.68
N LEU A 71 -17.68 10.00 -4.21
CA LEU A 71 -18.01 9.25 -3.00
C LEU A 71 -18.10 10.20 -1.82
N ASN A 72 -19.31 10.71 -1.58
CA ASN A 72 -19.65 11.32 -0.32
C ASN A 72 -20.15 10.21 0.60
N PRO A 73 -19.41 9.82 1.65
CA PRO A 73 -19.83 8.75 2.55
C PRO A 73 -21.13 9.10 3.30
N MET A 74 -21.59 10.35 3.28
CA MET A 74 -22.91 10.75 3.79
C MET A 74 -24.07 10.58 2.80
N ILE A 75 -23.82 10.38 1.51
CA ILE A 75 -24.86 10.35 0.44
C ILE A 75 -24.76 9.08 -0.42
N ILE A 76 -23.80 8.20 -0.15
CA ILE A 76 -23.60 6.95 -0.89
C ILE A 76 -24.83 6.03 -0.81
N SER A 77 -25.22 5.45 -1.94
CA SER A 77 -26.26 4.41 -1.99
C SER A 77 -25.70 3.04 -1.58
N ASP A 78 -26.57 2.11 -1.19
CA ASP A 78 -26.17 0.74 -0.80
C ASP A 78 -25.44 0.00 -1.95
N ASP A 79 -25.87 0.22 -3.20
CA ASP A 79 -25.24 -0.38 -4.38
C ASP A 79 -23.82 0.17 -4.62
N GLU A 80 -23.63 1.48 -4.49
CA GLU A 80 -22.31 2.12 -4.59
C GLU A 80 -21.38 1.70 -3.44
N LEU A 81 -21.93 1.53 -2.24
CA LEU A 81 -21.20 1.01 -1.09
C LEU A 81 -20.74 -0.43 -1.33
N ALA A 82 -21.63 -1.28 -1.86
CA ALA A 82 -21.28 -2.66 -2.21
C ALA A 82 -20.19 -2.71 -3.29
N GLU A 83 -20.27 -1.87 -4.33
CA GLU A 83 -19.23 -1.80 -5.37
C GLU A 83 -17.87 -1.36 -4.78
N LEU A 84 -17.86 -0.37 -3.88
CA LEU A 84 -16.65 0.06 -3.19
C LEU A 84 -16.02 -1.08 -2.37
N LEU A 85 -16.82 -1.80 -1.59
CA LEU A 85 -16.33 -2.95 -0.81
C LEU A 85 -15.77 -4.05 -1.72
N ILE A 86 -16.42 -4.32 -2.85
CA ILE A 86 -15.93 -5.30 -3.83
C ILE A 86 -14.58 -4.85 -4.41
N LYS A 87 -14.39 -3.57 -4.70
CA LYS A 87 -13.11 -3.03 -5.19
C LYS A 87 -12.01 -3.13 -4.15
N LEU A 88 -12.32 -3.00 -2.85
CA LEU A 88 -11.33 -3.17 -1.77
C LEU A 88 -10.90 -4.62 -1.55
N MET A 89 -11.77 -5.60 -1.87
CA MET A 89 -11.50 -7.02 -1.66
C MET A 89 -10.83 -7.72 -2.86
N ARG A 90 -10.70 -7.04 -4.00
CA ARG A 90 -10.13 -7.59 -5.24
C ARG A 90 -8.66 -7.23 -5.39
#